data_AF-A0A1A3NBJ3-F1
#
_entry.id   AF-A0A1A3NBJ3-F1
#
_cell.length_a   1.000
_cell.length_b   1.000
_cell.length_c   1.000
_cell.angle_alpha   90.00
_cell.angle_beta   90.00
_cell.angle_gamma   90.00
#
_symmetry.space_group_name_H-M   'P 1'
#
loop_
_entity.id
_entity.type
_entity.pdbx_description
1 polymer ?
#
loop_
_entity_poly.entity_id
_entity_poly.type
_entity_poly.pdbx_seq_one_letter_code
_entity_poly.pdbx_strand_id
1 'polypeptide(L)'
;MYSRPVAVLITVPVFGQHEYTHALVTDLEREGADYLIIDNRGDYPKVGNERVMTPGQNLGWGGGSELGFRVAFSEGYSHAMTLNNDTRISKGFVTGLLDPRLPKDAGIVGPMIDHGFLCAEVEKPVDAADYVPRPFYRSVPAVEGVALMLSRACWLEIGGMDLRTFGRYGWGIDLDLVLRARDAKFGCYTTEMSYINHFGRVTAKDTFGRKRYEFLAEQVMNHGMRKTHGRGWQKRFPPGTLPKPGWRKTGVAYQTFPLEP
;
A
#
# COMPACT_ATOMS: atom_id res chain seq x y z
N MET A 1 -9.88 -30.88 11.78
CA MET A 1 -8.63 -30.11 11.90
C MET A 1 -8.81 -28.89 11.00
N TYR A 2 -9.38 -27.80 11.53
CA TYR A 2 -9.57 -26.59 10.75
C TYR A 2 -8.21 -25.94 10.54
N SER A 3 -7.72 -25.91 9.30
CA SER A 3 -6.54 -25.14 8.92
C SER A 3 -6.70 -23.73 9.49
N ARG A 4 -5.70 -23.26 10.25
CA ARG A 4 -5.69 -21.85 10.68
C ARG A 4 -5.86 -20.99 9.42
N PRO A 5 -6.84 -20.06 9.37
CA PRO A 5 -6.96 -19.16 8.24
C PRO A 5 -5.62 -18.46 8.04
N VAL A 6 -5.09 -18.55 6.81
CA VAL A 6 -3.86 -17.87 6.44
C VAL A 6 -4.14 -16.36 6.50
N ALA A 7 -3.26 -15.61 7.19
CA ALA A 7 -3.66 -14.30 7.69
C ALA A 7 -3.53 -13.19 6.64
N VAL A 8 -2.46 -13.18 5.84
CA VAL A 8 -2.23 -12.19 4.78
C VAL A 8 -1.37 -12.76 3.66
N LEU A 9 -1.71 -12.46 2.40
CA LEU A 9 -0.81 -12.64 1.27
C LEU A 9 -0.24 -11.27 0.86
N ILE A 10 1.08 -11.12 0.90
CA ILE A 10 1.76 -9.90 0.47
C ILE A 10 2.13 -10.02 -1.01
N THR A 11 1.51 -9.20 -1.85
CA THR A 11 1.78 -9.15 -3.28
C THR A 11 2.80 -8.05 -3.57
N VAL A 12 3.82 -8.40 -4.35
CA VAL A 12 4.87 -7.48 -4.78
C VAL A 12 4.84 -7.35 -6.31
N PRO A 13 4.20 -6.32 -6.88
CA PRO A 13 4.28 -6.03 -8.31
C PRO A 13 5.69 -5.59 -8.71
N VAL A 14 6.29 -6.28 -9.68
CA VAL A 14 7.69 -6.07 -10.10
C VAL A 14 7.75 -5.72 -11.59
N PHE A 15 8.58 -4.73 -11.92
CA PHE A 15 8.94 -4.39 -13.29
C PHE A 15 10.43 -3.98 -13.32
N GLY A 16 11.34 -4.95 -13.53
CA GLY A 16 12.78 -4.73 -13.38
C GLY A 16 13.21 -4.54 -11.93
N GLN A 17 14.30 -3.78 -11.71
CA GLN A 17 14.79 -3.40 -10.37
C GLN A 17 14.98 -4.59 -9.41
N HIS A 18 15.48 -5.71 -9.93
CA HIS A 18 15.48 -6.99 -9.22
C HIS A 18 16.28 -6.97 -7.92
N GLU A 19 17.35 -6.17 -7.84
CA GLU A 19 18.14 -6.01 -6.60
C GLU A 19 17.27 -5.54 -5.43
N TYR A 20 16.33 -4.62 -5.67
CA TYR A 20 15.37 -4.20 -4.66
C TYR A 20 14.41 -5.32 -4.27
N THR A 21 13.87 -6.03 -5.27
CA THR A 21 12.99 -7.16 -5.02
C THR A 21 13.70 -8.25 -4.20
N HIS A 22 14.96 -8.58 -4.50
CA HIS A 22 15.74 -9.57 -3.76
C HIS A 22 16.04 -9.14 -2.32
N ALA A 23 16.34 -7.85 -2.12
CA ALA A 23 16.49 -7.28 -0.78
C ALA A 23 15.19 -7.36 0.02
N LEU A 24 14.04 -7.05 -0.60
CA LEU A 24 12.73 -7.18 0.02
C LEU A 24 12.35 -8.64 0.30
N VAL A 25 12.65 -9.57 -0.61
CA VAL A 25 12.45 -11.02 -0.40
C VAL A 25 13.20 -11.48 0.84
N THR A 26 14.43 -11.02 1.05
CA THR A 26 15.19 -11.33 2.28
C THR A 26 14.45 -10.87 3.54
N ASP A 27 13.79 -9.70 3.49
CA ASP A 27 12.98 -9.24 4.61
C ASP A 27 11.69 -10.06 4.79
N LEU A 28 10.98 -10.38 3.70
CA LEU A 28 9.76 -11.17 3.73
C LEU A 28 10.00 -12.58 4.29
N GLU A 29 11.10 -13.21 3.89
CA GLU A 29 11.55 -14.51 4.41
C GLU A 29 11.89 -14.43 5.90
N ARG A 30 12.57 -13.35 6.35
CA ARG A 30 12.84 -13.13 7.78
C ARG A 30 11.54 -13.03 8.59
N GLU A 31 10.52 -12.37 8.05
CA GLU A 31 9.22 -12.23 8.71
C GLU A 31 8.36 -13.50 8.62
N GLY A 32 8.79 -14.54 7.88
CA GLY A 32 7.99 -15.72 7.60
C GLY A 32 6.68 -15.38 6.87
N ALA A 33 6.72 -14.36 6.01
CA ALA A 33 5.54 -13.88 5.31
C ALA A 33 5.13 -14.83 4.17
N ASP A 34 3.84 -14.98 3.94
CA ASP A 34 3.34 -15.51 2.67
C ASP A 34 3.33 -14.37 1.64
N TYR A 35 4.03 -14.56 0.53
CA TYR A 35 4.14 -13.53 -0.50
C TYR A 35 4.06 -14.06 -1.93
N LEU A 36 3.69 -13.18 -2.85
CA LEU A 36 3.56 -13.45 -4.28
C LEU A 36 4.21 -12.32 -5.08
N ILE A 37 5.20 -12.67 -5.89
CA ILE A 37 5.78 -11.76 -6.87
C ILE A 37 4.90 -11.74 -8.13
N ILE A 38 4.47 -10.56 -8.56
CA ILE A 38 3.81 -10.37 -9.87
C ILE A 38 4.85 -9.80 -10.83
N ASP A 39 5.40 -10.65 -11.69
CA ASP A 39 6.40 -10.27 -12.66
C ASP A 39 5.74 -9.68 -13.91
N ASN A 40 5.55 -8.35 -13.92
CA ASN A 40 4.91 -7.64 -15.02
C ASN A 40 5.77 -7.58 -16.30
N ARG A 41 7.09 -7.81 -16.18
CA ARG A 41 8.01 -7.73 -17.31
C ARG A 41 8.34 -9.10 -17.90
N GLY A 42 8.20 -10.16 -17.10
CA GLY A 42 8.53 -11.53 -17.49
C GLY A 42 10.02 -11.83 -17.42
N ASP A 43 10.79 -11.04 -16.69
CA ASP A 43 12.25 -11.16 -16.56
C ASP A 43 12.74 -11.34 -15.12
N TYR A 44 11.85 -11.56 -14.14
CA TYR A 44 12.24 -11.68 -12.73
C TYR A 44 13.13 -12.92 -12.47
N PRO A 45 14.39 -12.75 -12.06
CA PRO A 45 15.27 -13.86 -11.74
C PRO A 45 15.04 -14.29 -10.29
N LYS A 46 14.33 -15.41 -10.08
CA LYS A 46 14.14 -16.01 -8.76
C LYS A 46 15.49 -16.29 -8.08
N VAL A 47 15.58 -16.02 -6.79
CA VAL A 47 16.77 -16.32 -5.95
C VAL A 47 16.53 -17.45 -4.94
N GLY A 48 15.32 -17.99 -4.88
CA GLY A 48 14.96 -19.11 -4.02
C GLY A 48 13.62 -19.74 -4.42
N ASN A 49 12.77 -19.98 -3.42
CA ASN A 49 11.48 -20.65 -3.60
C ASN A 49 10.32 -19.67 -3.82
N GLU A 50 10.61 -18.43 -4.24
CA GLU A 50 9.58 -17.39 -4.33
C GLU A 50 8.43 -17.85 -5.23
N ARG A 51 7.20 -17.59 -4.79
CA ARG A 51 6.04 -17.76 -5.63
C ARG A 51 5.99 -16.60 -6.61
N VAL A 52 5.97 -16.91 -7.92
CA VAL A 52 5.95 -15.91 -8.99
C VAL A 52 4.78 -16.17 -9.93
N MET A 53 4.06 -15.11 -10.30
CA MET A 53 3.06 -15.13 -11.36
C MET A 53 3.46 -14.14 -12.44
N THR A 54 3.51 -14.61 -13.69
CA THR A 54 3.90 -13.80 -14.85
C THR A 54 2.68 -13.63 -15.76
N PRO A 55 2.01 -12.45 -15.76
CA PRO A 55 0.76 -12.26 -16.49
C PRO A 55 0.90 -12.26 -18.03
N GLY A 56 2.12 -12.34 -18.57
CA GLY A 56 2.39 -12.27 -20.01
C GLY A 56 2.30 -10.87 -20.62
N GLN A 57 1.89 -9.88 -19.83
CA GLN A 57 1.85 -8.47 -20.21
C GLN A 57 2.08 -7.59 -18.97
N ASN A 58 2.48 -6.34 -19.18
CA ASN A 58 2.64 -5.38 -18.09
C ASN A 58 1.27 -4.88 -17.62
N LEU A 59 0.83 -5.30 -16.43
CA LEU A 59 -0.41 -4.84 -15.79
C LEU A 59 -0.25 -3.49 -15.05
N GLY A 60 0.97 -2.97 -15.00
CA GLY A 60 1.34 -1.87 -14.13
C GLY A 60 1.23 -2.24 -12.64
N TRP A 61 1.48 -1.26 -11.78
CA TRP A 61 1.38 -1.46 -10.33
C TRP A 61 -0.07 -1.76 -9.90
N GLY A 62 -1.05 -0.99 -10.38
CA GLY A 62 -2.45 -1.18 -9.98
C GLY A 62 -3.01 -2.54 -10.42
N GLY A 63 -2.76 -2.95 -11.67
CA GLY A 63 -3.23 -4.23 -12.16
C GLY A 63 -2.52 -5.43 -11.51
N GLY A 64 -1.21 -5.32 -11.23
CA GLY A 64 -0.49 -6.34 -10.46
C GLY A 64 -0.99 -6.46 -9.02
N SER A 65 -1.25 -5.33 -8.37
CA SER A 65 -1.80 -5.30 -7.00
C SER A 65 -3.19 -5.94 -6.92
N GLU A 66 -4.09 -5.58 -7.83
CA GLU A 66 -5.45 -6.16 -7.89
C GLU A 66 -5.41 -7.67 -8.21
N LEU A 67 -4.51 -8.10 -9.09
CA LEU A 67 -4.30 -9.53 -9.35
C LEU A 67 -3.90 -10.25 -8.05
N GLY A 68 -3.00 -9.66 -7.27
CA GLY A 68 -2.61 -10.14 -5.95
C GLY A 68 -3.79 -10.27 -4.98
N PHE A 69 -4.61 -9.22 -4.85
CA PHE A 69 -5.82 -9.25 -4.01
C PHE A 69 -6.77 -10.38 -4.41
N ARG A 70 -7.01 -10.55 -5.72
CA ARG A 70 -7.87 -11.62 -6.24
C ARG A 70 -7.31 -13.00 -5.90
N VAL A 71 -6.01 -13.21 -6.07
CA VAL A 71 -5.35 -14.49 -5.71
C VAL A 71 -5.51 -14.76 -4.22
N ALA A 72 -5.11 -13.81 -3.37
CA ALA A 72 -5.20 -13.91 -1.91
C ALA A 72 -6.61 -14.33 -1.45
N PHE A 73 -7.64 -13.60 -1.88
CA PHE A 73 -9.00 -13.87 -1.42
C PHE A 73 -9.61 -15.13 -2.04
N SER A 74 -9.16 -15.55 -3.23
CA SER A 74 -9.55 -16.84 -3.83
C SER A 74 -8.94 -18.05 -3.10
N GLU A 75 -7.78 -17.86 -2.47
CA GLU A 75 -7.06 -18.89 -1.70
C GLU A 75 -7.47 -18.92 -0.22
N GLY A 76 -8.40 -18.04 0.18
CA GLY A 76 -8.97 -18.05 1.53
C GLY A 76 -8.21 -17.22 2.57
N TYR A 77 -7.27 -16.36 2.15
CA TYR A 77 -6.62 -15.41 3.04
C TYR A 77 -7.64 -14.40 3.61
N SER A 78 -7.48 -14.02 4.88
CA SER A 78 -8.35 -13.01 5.51
C SER A 78 -7.98 -11.58 5.13
N HIS A 79 -6.72 -11.35 4.75
CA HIS A 79 -6.20 -10.07 4.29
C HIS A 79 -5.35 -10.25 3.03
N ALA A 80 -5.22 -9.18 2.25
CA ALA A 80 -4.30 -9.13 1.13
C ALA A 80 -3.58 -7.79 1.16
N MET A 81 -2.30 -7.79 0.83
CA MET A 81 -1.48 -6.58 0.85
C MET A 81 -0.82 -6.38 -0.51
N THR A 82 -0.73 -5.13 -0.95
CA THR A 82 0.23 -4.73 -1.98
C THR A 82 1.42 -4.05 -1.32
N LEU A 83 2.62 -4.37 -1.78
CA LEU A 83 3.88 -3.82 -1.29
C LEU A 83 4.80 -3.54 -2.48
N ASN A 84 5.27 -2.31 -2.60
CA ASN A 84 6.26 -1.95 -3.62
C ASN A 84 7.58 -2.70 -3.41
N ASN A 85 8.23 -3.08 -4.51
CA ASN A 85 9.46 -3.87 -4.46
C ASN A 85 10.68 -3.08 -3.95
N ASP A 86 10.67 -1.75 -4.06
CA ASP A 86 11.71 -0.83 -3.60
C ASP A 86 11.50 -0.38 -2.15
N THR A 87 11.09 -1.32 -1.30
CA THR A 87 10.89 -1.11 0.14
C THR A 87 11.81 -2.00 0.98
N ARG A 88 12.13 -1.53 2.18
CA ARG A 88 12.61 -2.39 3.28
C ARG A 88 11.57 -2.39 4.38
N ILE A 89 11.34 -3.55 4.99
CA ILE A 89 10.35 -3.70 6.06
C ILE A 89 11.01 -3.94 7.40
N SER A 90 10.41 -3.37 8.44
CA SER A 90 10.87 -3.50 9.83
C SER A 90 10.69 -4.91 10.40
N LYS A 91 11.29 -5.16 11.57
CA LYS A 91 11.10 -6.42 12.31
C LYS A 91 9.71 -6.46 12.93
N GLY A 92 9.01 -7.59 12.81
CA GLY A 92 7.64 -7.75 13.29
C GLY A 92 6.60 -7.10 12.38
N PHE A 93 6.95 -6.81 11.13
CA PHE A 93 6.14 -6.08 10.16
C PHE A 93 4.77 -6.73 9.95
N VAL A 94 4.75 -8.04 9.72
CA VAL A 94 3.51 -8.80 9.48
C VAL A 94 2.66 -8.87 10.74
N THR A 95 3.28 -9.13 11.90
CA THR A 95 2.59 -9.16 13.19
C THR A 95 1.94 -7.82 13.54
N GLY A 96 2.63 -6.70 13.29
CA GLY A 96 2.10 -5.37 13.57
C GLY A 96 0.96 -4.94 12.64
N LEU A 97 0.91 -5.45 11.40
CA LEU A 97 -0.20 -5.21 10.48
C LEU A 97 -1.45 -6.02 10.87
N LEU A 98 -1.24 -7.22 11.41
CA LEU A 98 -2.30 -8.17 11.76
C LEU A 98 -2.66 -8.17 13.25
N ASP A 99 -2.21 -7.17 14.01
CA ASP A 99 -2.42 -7.14 15.45
C ASP A 99 -3.92 -7.15 15.77
N PRO A 100 -4.41 -8.14 16.55
CA PRO A 100 -5.84 -8.32 16.80
C PRO A 100 -6.47 -7.20 17.63
N ARG A 101 -5.66 -6.31 18.22
CA ARG A 101 -6.10 -5.13 18.97
C ARG A 101 -6.39 -3.93 18.06
N LEU A 102 -6.09 -4.01 16.77
CA LEU A 102 -6.55 -3.02 15.80
C LEU A 102 -8.09 -2.99 15.77
N PRO A 103 -8.70 -1.85 15.40
CA PRO A 103 -10.15 -1.71 15.36
C PRO A 103 -10.82 -2.79 14.49
N LYS A 104 -11.95 -3.33 14.96
CA LYS A 104 -12.69 -4.41 14.27
C LYS A 104 -13.21 -4.01 12.88
N ASP A 105 -13.38 -2.72 12.64
CA ASP A 105 -13.77 -2.13 11.37
C ASP A 105 -12.57 -1.84 10.45
N ALA A 106 -11.35 -2.27 10.78
CA ALA A 106 -10.16 -2.11 9.94
C ALA A 106 -10.34 -2.75 8.56
N GLY A 107 -10.76 -1.93 7.59
CA GLY A 107 -10.82 -2.32 6.19
C GLY A 107 -9.48 -2.16 5.52
N ILE A 108 -8.81 -1.04 5.78
CA ILE A 108 -7.52 -0.69 5.17
C ILE A 108 -6.52 -0.37 6.27
N VAL A 109 -5.36 -1.01 6.23
CA VAL A 109 -4.26 -0.79 7.17
C VAL A 109 -2.95 -0.61 6.41
N GLY A 110 -2.16 0.38 6.79
CA GLY A 110 -0.79 0.57 6.30
C GLY A 110 0.23 0.68 7.44
N PRO A 111 1.53 0.56 7.13
CA PRO A 111 2.60 0.80 8.08
C PRO A 111 2.92 2.31 8.18
N MET A 112 3.72 2.67 9.18
CA MET A 112 4.48 3.91 9.16
C MET A 112 5.48 3.92 7.99
N ILE A 113 5.84 5.12 7.51
CA ILE A 113 6.74 5.29 6.36
C ILE A 113 7.77 6.40 6.61
N ASP A 114 8.95 6.32 5.98
CA ASP A 114 9.97 7.38 5.99
C ASP A 114 9.55 8.64 5.20
N HIS A 115 8.86 8.45 4.07
CA HIS A 115 8.35 9.54 3.25
C HIS A 115 7.12 9.10 2.47
N GLY A 116 5.99 9.77 2.68
CA GLY A 116 4.73 9.44 2.01
C GLY A 116 3.61 10.39 2.43
N PHE A 117 2.42 9.85 2.68
CA PHE A 117 1.37 10.64 3.33
C PHE A 117 1.77 11.04 4.75
N LEU A 118 1.69 12.33 5.05
CA LEU A 118 2.11 12.92 6.34
C LEU A 118 1.43 12.29 7.57
N CYS A 119 0.25 11.68 7.41
CA CYS A 119 -0.41 10.96 8.51
C CYS A 119 0.28 9.64 8.90
N ALA A 120 1.08 9.07 8.01
CA ALA A 120 1.85 7.84 8.22
C ALA A 120 3.37 8.09 8.32
N GLU A 121 3.84 9.31 8.08
CA GLU A 121 5.27 9.64 8.09
C GLU A 121 5.82 9.66 9.53
N VAL A 122 7.01 9.08 9.72
CA VAL A 122 7.79 9.24 10.97
C VAL A 122 8.52 10.58 10.98
N GLU A 123 8.63 11.20 12.15
CA GLU A 123 9.33 12.51 12.25
C GLU A 123 10.83 12.41 11.95
N LYS A 124 11.44 11.29 12.34
CA LYS A 124 12.86 10.99 12.16
C LYS A 124 12.98 9.61 11.51
N PRO A 125 13.19 9.55 10.19
CA PRO A 125 13.42 8.29 9.50
C PRO A 125 14.62 7.54 10.08
N VAL A 126 14.49 6.22 10.15
CA VAL A 126 15.52 5.27 10.55
C VAL A 126 15.58 4.15 9.51
N ASP A 127 16.63 3.35 9.53
CA ASP A 127 16.63 2.11 8.76
C ASP A 127 15.56 1.16 9.32
N ALA A 128 14.81 0.51 8.44
CA ALA A 128 13.65 -0.29 8.84
C ALA A 128 14.03 -1.41 9.81
N ALA A 129 15.23 -1.98 9.66
CA ALA A 129 15.77 -2.99 10.56
C ALA A 129 15.98 -2.51 12.01
N ASP A 130 16.08 -1.19 12.20
CA ASP A 130 16.32 -0.50 13.48
C ASP A 130 15.06 0.21 14.01
N TYR A 131 13.95 0.15 13.27
CA TYR A 131 12.68 0.70 13.74
C TYR A 131 12.22 -0.02 15.01
N VAL A 132 11.82 0.76 16.02
CA VAL A 132 11.28 0.25 17.28
C VAL A 132 9.75 0.39 17.24
N PRO A 133 9.00 -0.73 17.11
CA PRO A 133 7.54 -0.73 17.12
C PRO A 133 6.95 -0.03 18.33
N ARG A 134 5.91 0.76 18.11
CA ARG A 134 5.13 1.39 19.17
C ARG A 134 3.72 0.79 19.16
N PRO A 135 3.15 0.41 20.31
CA PRO A 135 1.83 -0.22 20.39
C PRO A 135 0.72 0.84 20.23
N PHE A 136 0.70 1.49 19.07
CA PHE A 136 -0.24 2.54 18.71
C PHE A 136 -0.74 2.32 17.29
N TYR A 137 -1.92 2.84 17.01
CA TYR A 137 -2.40 3.02 15.65
C TYR A 137 -2.94 4.43 15.47
N ARG A 138 -2.98 4.87 14.22
CA ARG A 138 -3.54 6.16 13.81
C ARG A 138 -4.79 5.93 13.01
N SER A 139 -5.89 6.60 13.35
CA SER A 139 -7.01 6.76 12.43
C SER A 139 -6.63 7.81 11.40
N VAL A 140 -6.52 7.40 10.13
CA VAL A 140 -5.91 8.21 9.08
C VAL A 140 -6.86 8.51 7.92
N PRO A 141 -6.73 9.69 7.31
CA PRO A 141 -7.53 10.09 6.16
C PRO A 141 -7.12 9.44 4.84
N ALA A 142 -5.97 8.76 4.76
CA ALA A 142 -5.62 7.91 3.63
C ALA A 142 -4.50 6.93 4.02
N VAL A 143 -4.42 5.82 3.29
CA VAL A 143 -3.29 4.88 3.33
C VAL A 143 -2.72 4.82 1.91
N GLU A 144 -1.40 4.94 1.79
CA GLU A 144 -0.73 5.04 0.49
C GLU A 144 -0.55 3.65 -0.14
N GLY A 145 -0.68 3.57 -1.47
CA GLY A 145 -0.54 2.32 -2.22
C GLY A 145 0.85 1.66 -2.14
N VAL A 146 1.88 2.33 -1.61
CA VAL A 146 3.22 1.74 -1.42
C VAL A 146 3.17 0.48 -0.56
N ALA A 147 2.36 0.51 0.49
CA ALA A 147 2.16 -0.59 1.43
C ALA A 147 0.75 -0.52 2.01
N LEU A 148 -0.18 -1.22 1.38
CA LEU A 148 -1.60 -1.17 1.71
C LEU A 148 -2.15 -2.57 1.89
N MET A 149 -2.62 -2.88 3.10
CA MET A 149 -3.34 -4.10 3.42
C MET A 149 -4.85 -3.85 3.41
N LEU A 150 -5.59 -4.72 2.75
CA LEU A 150 -7.04 -4.70 2.62
C LEU A 150 -7.62 -5.96 3.26
N SER A 151 -8.65 -5.83 4.10
CA SER A 151 -9.37 -6.98 4.64
C SER A 151 -10.32 -7.58 3.60
N ARG A 152 -10.53 -8.90 3.67
CA ARG A 152 -11.45 -9.61 2.78
C ARG A 152 -12.88 -9.07 2.85
N ALA A 153 -13.33 -8.72 4.05
CA ALA A 153 -14.65 -8.12 4.26
C ALA A 153 -14.80 -6.79 3.51
N CYS A 154 -13.78 -5.93 3.59
CA CYS A 154 -13.76 -4.66 2.88
C CYS A 154 -13.74 -4.90 1.36
N TRP A 155 -12.85 -5.76 0.86
CA TRP A 155 -12.77 -6.08 -0.57
C TRP A 155 -14.06 -6.66 -1.14
N LEU A 156 -14.76 -7.54 -0.41
CA LEU A 156 -16.05 -8.09 -0.84
C LEU A 156 -17.14 -7.02 -0.95
N GLU A 157 -17.14 -6.05 -0.03
CA GLU A 157 -18.14 -4.99 0.01
C GLU A 157 -17.89 -3.92 -1.06
N ILE A 158 -16.65 -3.46 -1.21
CA ILE A 158 -16.34 -2.31 -2.08
C ILE A 158 -15.81 -2.72 -3.46
N GLY A 159 -15.54 -4.02 -3.66
CA GLY A 159 -14.73 -4.52 -4.75
C GLY A 159 -13.24 -4.23 -4.51
N GLY A 160 -12.40 -4.48 -5.51
CA GLY A 160 -10.99 -4.17 -5.45
C GLY A 160 -10.64 -2.76 -5.91
N MET A 161 -9.52 -2.66 -6.60
CA MET A 161 -9.05 -1.45 -7.27
C MET A 161 -9.83 -1.16 -8.55
N ASP A 162 -10.28 0.09 -8.79
CA ASP A 162 -10.93 0.48 -10.06
C ASP A 162 -9.89 0.69 -11.18
N LEU A 163 -9.46 -0.41 -11.78
CA LEU A 163 -8.51 -0.41 -12.89
C LEU A 163 -9.06 0.25 -14.16
N ARG A 164 -10.38 0.28 -14.34
CA ARG A 164 -11.01 0.92 -15.50
C ARG A 164 -10.82 2.43 -15.45
N THR A 165 -10.88 3.02 -14.26
CA THR A 165 -10.72 4.47 -14.08
C THR A 165 -9.26 4.87 -13.86
N PHE A 166 -8.51 4.13 -13.05
CA PHE A 166 -7.19 4.53 -12.57
C PHE A 166 -6.04 3.70 -13.13
N GLY A 167 -6.31 2.57 -13.81
CA GLY A 167 -5.30 1.56 -14.15
C GLY A 167 -4.17 2.04 -15.08
N ARG A 168 -4.39 3.10 -15.87
CA ARG A 168 -3.36 3.62 -16.79
C ARG A 168 -2.07 4.07 -16.09
N TYR A 169 -2.21 4.71 -14.94
CA TYR A 169 -1.07 5.24 -14.16
C TYR A 169 -1.06 4.74 -12.71
N GLY A 170 -2.16 4.18 -12.22
CA GLY A 170 -2.35 3.79 -10.82
C GLY A 170 -2.63 4.95 -9.86
N TRP A 171 -2.44 6.21 -10.29
CA TRP A 171 -2.58 7.37 -9.41
C TRP A 171 -4.03 7.59 -8.95
N GLY A 172 -4.21 7.75 -7.64
CA GLY A 172 -5.49 7.97 -6.97
C GLY A 172 -6.34 6.71 -6.75
N ILE A 173 -5.85 5.54 -7.14
CA ILE A 173 -6.58 4.28 -6.92
C ILE A 173 -6.71 3.94 -5.43
N ASP A 174 -5.70 4.30 -4.64
CA ASP A 174 -5.65 4.19 -3.19
C ASP A 174 -6.59 5.19 -2.52
N LEU A 175 -6.64 6.44 -3.00
CA LEU A 175 -7.60 7.44 -2.55
C LEU A 175 -9.04 7.02 -2.84
N ASP A 176 -9.30 6.50 -4.04
CA ASP A 176 -10.60 5.95 -4.42
C ASP A 176 -11.01 4.79 -3.51
N LEU A 177 -10.09 3.84 -3.27
CA LEU A 177 -10.32 2.68 -2.41
C LEU A 177 -10.67 3.12 -0.99
N VAL A 178 -9.92 4.07 -0.41
CA VAL A 178 -10.16 4.62 0.92
C VAL A 178 -11.52 5.31 1.03
N LEU A 179 -11.92 6.09 0.01
CA LEU A 179 -13.23 6.74 0.03
C LEU A 179 -14.38 5.73 -0.04
N ARG A 180 -14.27 4.72 -0.91
CA ARG A 180 -15.27 3.64 -0.99
C ARG A 180 -15.34 2.84 0.32
N ALA A 181 -14.20 2.50 0.92
CA ALA A 181 -14.13 1.82 2.22
C ALA A 181 -14.89 2.60 3.31
N ARG A 182 -14.67 3.92 3.38
CA ARG A 182 -15.38 4.79 4.33
C ARG A 182 -16.87 4.89 4.08
N ASP A 183 -17.29 4.97 2.82
CA ASP A 183 -18.71 4.98 2.47
C ASP A 183 -19.39 3.68 2.92
N ALA A 184 -18.66 2.55 2.84
CA ALA A 184 -19.02 1.24 3.36
C ALA A 184 -18.75 1.04 4.87
N LYS A 185 -18.43 2.10 5.62
CA LYS A 185 -18.22 2.09 7.08
C LYS A 185 -17.01 1.27 7.56
N PHE A 186 -16.03 1.04 6.70
CA PHE A 186 -14.72 0.54 7.10
C PHE A 186 -13.79 1.67 7.51
N GLY A 187 -13.00 1.41 8.55
CA GLY A 187 -11.92 2.26 9.03
C GLY A 187 -10.66 2.15 8.18
N CYS A 188 -9.85 3.22 8.23
CA CYS A 188 -8.53 3.29 7.60
C CYS A 188 -7.51 3.65 8.67
N TYR A 189 -6.47 2.81 8.81
CA TYR A 189 -5.53 2.93 9.91
C TYR A 189 -4.07 2.85 9.44
N THR A 190 -3.20 3.53 10.18
CA THR A 190 -1.77 3.29 10.13
C THR A 190 -1.33 2.67 11.44
N THR A 191 -0.70 1.51 11.42
CA THR A 191 -0.12 0.89 12.63
C THR A 191 1.28 1.45 12.88
N GLU A 192 1.59 1.86 14.11
CA GLU A 192 2.96 2.22 14.52
C GLU A 192 3.79 1.00 14.94
N MET A 193 3.24 -0.21 14.77
CA MET A 193 3.99 -1.45 15.01
C MET A 193 4.74 -1.94 13.78
N SER A 194 4.44 -1.37 12.61
CA SER A 194 5.04 -1.73 11.34
C SER A 194 5.54 -0.48 10.65
N TYR A 195 6.69 -0.59 10.01
CA TYR A 195 7.37 0.50 9.33
C TYR A 195 8.07 0.03 8.06
N ILE A 196 8.15 0.93 7.07
CA ILE A 196 8.93 0.75 5.86
C ILE A 196 9.86 1.93 5.58
N ASN A 197 11.00 1.64 4.97
CA ASN A 197 11.67 2.61 4.10
C ASN A 197 11.19 2.41 2.67
N HIS A 198 10.99 3.50 1.93
CA HIS A 198 10.62 3.47 0.51
C HIS A 198 11.61 4.29 -0.31
N PHE A 199 12.40 3.60 -1.14
CA PHE A 199 13.55 4.22 -1.80
C PHE A 199 13.16 5.14 -2.94
N GLY A 200 12.05 4.89 -3.65
CA GLY A 200 11.33 5.83 -4.53
C GLY A 200 12.16 6.59 -5.59
N ARG A 201 13.42 6.20 -5.84
CA ARG A 201 14.42 7.07 -6.48
C ARG A 201 15.47 6.37 -7.34
N VAL A 202 15.16 5.27 -8.02
CA VAL A 202 16.04 4.75 -9.08
C VAL A 202 15.35 4.77 -10.44
N THR A 203 15.09 5.99 -10.91
CA THR A 203 15.10 6.32 -12.34
C THR A 203 15.49 7.79 -12.47
N ALA A 204 16.78 8.07 -12.24
CA ALA A 204 17.37 9.37 -12.48
C ALA A 204 17.91 9.44 -13.91
N LYS A 205 17.23 10.26 -14.74
CA LYS A 205 17.69 11.03 -15.92
C LYS A 205 16.69 10.96 -17.08
N ASP A 206 15.49 11.51 -16.87
CA ASP A 206 14.73 12.10 -17.98
C ASP A 206 13.74 13.17 -17.49
N THR A 207 14.24 14.37 -17.21
CA THR A 207 13.50 15.43 -16.50
C THR A 207 12.28 15.93 -17.29
N PHE A 208 12.27 15.81 -18.63
CA PHE A 208 11.12 16.18 -19.45
C PHE A 208 10.06 15.08 -19.51
N GLY A 209 10.46 13.82 -19.67
CA GLY A 209 9.56 12.67 -19.68
C GLY A 209 8.84 12.50 -18.35
N ARG A 210 9.57 12.65 -17.23
CA ARG A 210 9.02 12.53 -15.88
C ARG A 210 7.97 13.61 -15.56
N LYS A 211 8.26 14.89 -15.84
CA LYS A 211 7.30 15.98 -15.60
C LYS A 211 6.02 15.81 -16.42
N ARG A 212 6.16 15.39 -17.69
CA ARG A 212 5.01 15.12 -18.57
C ARG A 212 4.21 13.93 -18.04
N TYR A 213 4.87 12.88 -17.59
CA TYR A 213 4.23 11.71 -16.98
C TYR A 213 3.45 12.10 -15.72
N GLU A 214 4.09 12.79 -14.77
CA GLU A 214 3.47 13.24 -13.51
C GLU A 214 2.27 14.14 -13.79
N PHE A 215 2.40 15.10 -14.71
CA PHE A 215 1.29 15.97 -15.11
C PHE A 215 0.11 15.17 -15.69
N LEU A 216 0.36 14.24 -16.61
CA LEU A 216 -0.70 13.43 -17.20
C LEU A 216 -1.34 12.47 -16.17
N ALA A 217 -0.53 11.88 -15.29
CA ALA A 217 -1.00 11.03 -14.22
C ALA A 217 -1.90 11.81 -13.24
N GLU A 218 -1.50 13.03 -12.87
CA GLU A 218 -2.30 13.93 -12.04
C GLU A 218 -3.63 14.33 -12.72
N GLN A 219 -3.62 14.61 -14.03
CA GLN A 219 -4.86 14.92 -14.76
C GLN A 219 -5.81 13.72 -14.81
N VAL A 220 -5.29 12.52 -15.11
CA VAL A 220 -6.09 11.28 -15.12
C VAL A 220 -6.64 10.97 -13.73
N MET A 221 -5.82 11.08 -12.68
CA MET A 221 -6.24 10.94 -11.29
C MET A 221 -7.38 11.91 -10.96
N ASN A 222 -7.17 13.21 -11.19
CA ASN A 222 -8.18 14.22 -10.86
C ASN A 222 -9.48 14.02 -11.64
N HIS A 223 -9.40 13.62 -12.92
CA HIS A 223 -10.57 13.30 -13.71
C HIS A 223 -11.30 12.07 -13.16
N GLY A 224 -10.57 10.99 -12.86
CA GLY A 224 -11.11 9.77 -12.27
C GLY A 224 -11.81 10.03 -10.95
N MET A 225 -11.14 10.70 -10.01
CA MET A 225 -11.71 11.06 -8.71
C MET A 225 -12.93 11.97 -8.83
N ARG A 226 -12.94 12.92 -9.79
CA ARG A 226 -14.14 13.75 -10.04
C ARG A 226 -15.30 12.95 -10.59
N LYS A 227 -15.03 11.94 -11.42
CA LYS A 227 -16.03 11.06 -12.00
C LYS A 227 -16.63 10.11 -10.97
N THR A 228 -15.82 9.55 -10.07
CA THR A 228 -16.26 8.57 -9.07
C THR A 228 -16.82 9.23 -7.80
N HIS A 229 -16.19 10.31 -7.32
CA HIS A 229 -16.49 10.94 -6.02
C HIS A 229 -17.03 12.38 -6.13
N GLY A 230 -17.29 12.85 -7.36
CA GLY A 230 -17.80 14.19 -7.62
C GLY A 230 -16.76 15.31 -7.55
N ARG A 231 -17.16 16.53 -7.93
CA ARG A 231 -16.26 17.69 -8.03
C ARG A 231 -15.64 18.15 -6.71
N GLY A 232 -16.24 17.75 -5.58
CA GLY A 232 -15.81 18.11 -4.22
C GLY A 232 -14.97 17.05 -3.52
N TRP A 233 -14.49 16.02 -4.22
CA TRP A 233 -13.83 14.86 -3.61
C TRP A 233 -12.65 15.24 -2.69
N GLN A 234 -11.88 16.28 -3.02
CA GLN A 234 -10.75 16.71 -2.19
C GLN A 234 -11.19 17.17 -0.80
N LYS A 235 -12.42 17.69 -0.66
CA LYS A 235 -12.98 18.12 0.64
C LYS A 235 -13.31 16.95 1.55
N ARG A 236 -13.33 15.71 1.03
CA ARG A 236 -13.48 14.48 1.80
C ARG A 236 -12.20 14.09 2.54
N PHE A 237 -11.09 14.77 2.25
CA PHE A 237 -9.82 14.60 2.94
C PHE A 237 -9.49 15.85 3.76
N PRO A 238 -9.10 15.71 5.05
CA PRO A 238 -8.59 16.81 5.84
C PRO A 238 -7.41 17.52 5.16
N PRO A 239 -7.21 18.83 5.42
CA PRO A 239 -6.06 19.57 4.93
C PRO A 239 -4.72 18.85 5.23
N GLY A 240 -3.82 18.86 4.25
CA GLY A 240 -2.51 18.22 4.34
C GLY A 240 -2.47 16.72 4.03
N THR A 241 -3.62 16.04 3.89
CA THR A 241 -3.65 14.61 3.50
C THR A 241 -3.05 14.39 2.11
N LEU A 242 -3.46 15.21 1.14
CA LEU A 242 -3.03 15.10 -0.23
C LEU A 242 -1.73 15.91 -0.43
N PRO A 243 -0.70 15.34 -1.08
CA PRO A 243 0.51 16.08 -1.38
C PRO A 243 0.19 17.26 -2.31
N LYS A 244 0.55 18.48 -1.90
CA LYS A 244 0.47 19.68 -2.75
C LYS A 244 1.87 20.24 -2.98
N PRO A 245 2.28 20.49 -4.24
CA PRO A 245 3.54 21.18 -4.52
C PRO A 245 3.57 22.56 -3.85
N GLY A 246 4.63 22.82 -3.08
CA GLY A 246 4.93 24.16 -2.54
C GLY A 246 4.11 24.61 -1.32
N TRP A 247 3.23 23.77 -0.76
CA TRP A 247 2.55 24.09 0.50
C TRP A 247 3.38 23.60 1.68
N ARG A 248 3.60 24.48 2.68
CA ARG A 248 4.19 24.10 3.98
C ARG A 248 3.42 22.89 4.53
N LYS A 249 4.11 21.97 5.21
CA LYS A 249 3.51 20.84 5.97
C LYS A 249 2.50 21.40 6.99
N THR A 250 1.28 21.71 6.55
CA THR A 250 0.15 22.01 7.44
C THR A 250 -0.20 20.69 8.09
N GLY A 251 -0.13 20.62 9.42
CA GLY A 251 -0.33 19.37 10.17
C GLY A 251 -1.56 18.62 9.69
N VAL A 252 -1.40 17.33 9.38
CA VAL A 252 -2.53 16.48 8.99
C VAL A 252 -3.29 16.09 10.24
N ALA A 253 -4.60 16.27 10.21
CA ALA A 253 -5.46 15.77 11.28
C ALA A 253 -5.56 14.24 11.17
N TYR A 254 -4.88 13.56 12.09
CA TYR A 254 -5.09 12.15 12.42
C TYR A 254 -5.19 12.03 13.94
N GLN A 255 -5.83 10.97 14.41
CA GLN A 255 -5.92 10.66 15.84
C GLN A 255 -5.08 9.42 16.12
N THR A 256 -4.28 9.48 17.18
CA THR A 256 -3.41 8.37 17.60
C THR A 256 -4.01 7.71 18.83
N PHE A 257 -4.05 6.39 18.83
CA PHE A 257 -4.67 5.58 19.87
C PHE A 257 -3.68 4.53 20.35
N PRO A 258 -3.53 4.30 21.67
CA PRO A 258 -2.79 3.16 22.18
C PRO A 258 -3.53 1.87 21.86
N LEU A 259 -2.78 0.78 21.67
CA LEU A 259 -3.36 -0.57 21.67
C LEU A 259 -3.50 -0.99 23.13
N GLU A 260 -4.75 -1.04 23.60
CA GLU A 260 -5.03 -1.51 24.95
C GLU A 260 -4.60 -2.98 25.12
N PRO A 261 -4.02 -3.37 26.27
CA PRO A 261 -3.60 -4.74 26.55
C PRO A 261 -4.70 -5.79 26.41
#